data_AF-A0A2E7MNG6-F1
#
_entry.id   AF-A0A2E7MNG6-F1
#
_cell.length_a   1.000
_cell.length_b   1.000
_cell.length_c   1.000
_cell.angle_alpha   90.00
_cell.angle_beta   90.00
_cell.angle_gamma   90.00
#
_symmetry.space_group_name_H-M   'P 1'
#
loop_
_entity.id
_entity.type
_entity.pdbx_description
1 polymer ?
#
loop_
_entity_poly.entity_id
_entity_poly.type
_entity_poly.pdbx_seq_one_letter_code
_entity_poly.pdbx_strand_id
1 'polypeptide(L)' 'MEETLEVEKVGFWNGGMVSGEGNGYWDLVDGVITIRFISVISNGMVSFEVAKFTPRTREMSLEIYKIK' A
#
# COMPACT_ATOMS: atom_id res chain seq x y z
N MET A 1 3.31 2.77 -22.94
CA MET A 1 2.02 2.39 -22.33
C MET A 1 2.33 2.16 -20.87
N GLU A 2 1.78 2.97 -19.97
CA GLU A 2 1.78 2.67 -18.54
C GLU A 2 0.66 1.66 -18.29
N GLU A 3 1.00 0.48 -17.78
CA GLU A 3 0.01 -0.47 -17.27
C GLU A 3 -0.38 -0.03 -15.85
N THR A 4 -1.58 0.53 -15.71
CA THR A 4 -2.23 0.70 -14.41
C THR A 4 -2.78 -0.65 -13.94
N LEU A 5 -2.27 -1.13 -12.81
CA LEU A 5 -2.76 -2.34 -12.16
C LEU A 5 -3.83 -1.93 -11.13
N GLU A 6 -5.07 -2.39 -11.31
CA GLU A 6 -6.12 -2.25 -10.28
C GLU A 6 -5.88 -3.31 -9.19
N VAL A 7 -5.70 -2.86 -7.95
CA VAL A 7 -5.41 -3.73 -6.80
C VAL A 7 -6.52 -3.57 -5.76
N GLU A 8 -7.23 -4.65 -5.48
CA GLU A 8 -8.21 -4.73 -4.38
C GLU A 8 -7.54 -5.34 -3.12
N LYS A 9 -7.65 -4.68 -1.96
CA LYS A 9 -7.06 -5.16 -0.70
C LYS A 9 -8.13 -5.33 0.38
N VAL A 10 -8.14 -6.50 1.01
CA VAL A 10 -8.98 -6.81 2.18
C VAL A 10 -8.13 -6.72 3.45
N GLY A 11 -8.56 -5.92 4.42
CA GLY A 11 -7.94 -5.79 5.74
C GLY A 11 -8.85 -6.28 6.87
N PHE A 12 -8.25 -6.78 7.95
CA PHE A 12 -8.97 -7.16 9.17
C PHE A 12 -8.63 -6.15 10.28
N TRP A 13 -9.64 -5.59 10.94
CA TRP A 13 -9.49 -4.75 12.14
C TRP A 13 -10.29 -5.37 13.30
N ASN A 14 -9.97 -5.02 14.55
CA ASN A 14 -10.65 -5.53 15.77
C ASN A 14 -12.18 -5.34 15.80
N GLY A 15 -12.76 -4.58 14.86
CA GLY A 15 -14.21 -4.34 14.71
C GLY A 15 -14.86 -5.07 13.53
N GLY A 16 -14.13 -5.94 12.81
CA GLY A 16 -14.64 -6.70 11.66
C GLY A 16 -13.79 -6.56 10.39
N MET A 17 -14.36 -7.01 9.26
CA MET A 17 -13.74 -6.89 7.95
C MET A 17 -13.89 -5.47 7.42
N VAL A 18 -12.80 -4.87 6.95
CA VAL A 18 -12.80 -3.56 6.31
C VAL A 18 -12.17 -3.70 4.94
N SER A 19 -12.92 -3.32 3.91
CA SER A 19 -12.42 -3.22 2.54
C SER A 19 -12.14 -1.76 2.20
N GLY A 20 -11.23 -1.56 1.26
CA GLY A 20 -10.94 -0.27 0.68
C GLY A 20 -10.38 -0.43 -0.72
N GLU A 21 -10.68 0.54 -1.56
CA GLU A 21 -10.11 0.64 -2.90
C GLU A 21 -9.00 1.67 -2.88
N GLY A 22 -7.97 1.44 -3.69
CA GLY A 22 -6.82 2.31 -3.71
C GLY A 22 -6.04 2.24 -5.00
N ASN A 23 -5.27 3.30 -5.24
CA ASN A 23 -4.32 3.35 -6.33
C ASN A 23 -2.91 3.23 -5.76
N GLY A 24 -2.08 2.47 -6.47
CA GLY A 24 -0.70 2.21 -6.10
C GLY A 24 0.26 2.63 -7.19
N TYR A 25 1.42 3.12 -6.78
CA TYR A 25 2.56 3.32 -7.67
C TYR A 25 3.75 2.56 -7.09
N TRP A 26 4.52 1.92 -7.96
CA TRP A 26 5.75 1.26 -7.59
C TRP A 26 6.90 1.81 -8.40
N ASP A 27 8.08 1.84 -7.78
CA ASP A 27 9.33 2.22 -8.41
C ASP A 27 10.45 1.29 -7.93
N LEU A 28 11.43 1.07 -8.81
CA LEU A 28 12.67 0.36 -8.49
C LEU A 28 13.84 1.33 -8.63
N VAL A 29 14.40 1.75 -7.49
CA VAL A 29 15.55 2.67 -7.45
C VAL A 29 16.64 2.04 -6.59
N ASP A 30 17.87 2.00 -7.11
CA ASP A 30 19.05 1.44 -6.43
C ASP A 30 18.85 0.02 -5.85
N GLY A 31 18.04 -0.80 -6.54
CA GLY A 31 17.74 -2.17 -6.11
C GLY A 31 16.73 -2.27 -4.96
N VAL A 32 16.08 -1.16 -4.60
CA VAL A 32 14.99 -1.12 -3.61
C VAL A 32 13.66 -0.90 -4.34
N ILE A 33 12.73 -1.83 -4.16
CA ILE A 33 11.35 -1.69 -4.63
C ILE A 33 10.61 -0.84 -3.59
N THR A 34 10.13 0.33 -4.00
CA THR A 34 9.28 1.18 -3.18
C THR A 34 7.87 1.16 -3.75
N ILE A 35 6.89 0.81 -2.91
CA ILE A 35 5.48 0.82 -3.29
C ILE A 35 4.74 1.81 -2.40
N ARG A 36 3.95 2.69 -3.03
CA ARG A 36 3.13 3.69 -2.35
C ARG A 36 1.68 3.43 -2.70
N PHE A 37 0.83 3.25 -1.70
CA PHE A 37 -0.60 3.03 -1.88
C PHE A 37 -1.40 4.07 -1.12
N ILE A 38 -2.43 4.62 -1.77
CA ILE A 38 -3.47 5.40 -1.11
C ILE A 38 -4.75 4.58 -1.19
N SER A 39 -5.33 4.23 -0.04
CA SER A 39 -6.60 3.50 0.05
C SER A 39 -7.66 4.33 0.77
N VAL A 40 -8.86 4.37 0.20
CA VAL A 40 -10.05 4.88 0.89
C VAL A 40 -10.76 3.69 1.50
N ILE A 41 -10.80 3.65 2.83
CA ILE A 41 -11.44 2.61 3.60
C ILE A 41 -12.94 2.91 3.70
N SER A 42 -13.79 1.88 3.70
CA SER A 42 -15.26 2.01 3.69
C SER A 42 -15.86 2.89 4.80
N ASN A 43 -15.12 3.15 5.88
CA ASN A 43 -15.51 4.07 6.95
C ASN A 43 -15.08 5.54 6.72
N GLY A 44 -14.64 5.88 5.50
CA GLY A 44 -14.19 7.22 5.10
C GLY A 44 -12.75 7.56 5.49
N MET A 45 -12.01 6.65 6.15
CA MET A 45 -10.59 6.90 6.44
C MET A 45 -9.74 6.75 5.18
N VAL A 46 -8.73 7.61 5.05
CA VAL A 46 -7.70 7.46 4.02
C VAL A 46 -6.43 6.89 4.67
N SER A 47 -5.94 5.78 4.13
CA SER A 47 -4.67 5.17 4.48
C SER A 47 -3.63 5.50 3.41
N PHE A 48 -2.45 5.92 3.82
CA PHE A 48 -1.28 6.00 2.95
C PHE A 48 -0.23 5.01 3.44
N GLU A 49 0.10 4.03 2.60
CA GLU A 49 1.05 2.98 2.91
C GLU A 49 2.31 3.17 2.07
N VAL A 50 3.48 3.08 2.70
CA VAL A 50 4.78 3.04 2.03
C VAL A 50 5.47 1.73 2.38
N ALA A 51 5.58 0.84 1.41
CA ALA A 51 6.34 -0.40 1.54
C ALA A 51 7.69 -0.24 0.83
N LYS A 52 8.76 -0.66 1.48
CA LYS A 52 10.09 -0.78 0.85
C LYS A 52 10.56 -2.22 0.98
N PHE A 53 11.01 -2.79 -0.13
CA PHE A 53 11.55 -4.14 -0.18
C PHE A 53 12.88 -4.15 -0.91
N THR A 54 13.90 -4.72 -0.28
CA THR A 54 15.23 -4.88 -0.86
C THR A 54 15.43 -6.36 -1.22
N PRO A 55 15.28 -6.79 -2.49
CA PRO A 55 15.32 -8.21 -2.85
C PRO A 55 16.64 -8.91 -2.51
N ARG A 56 17.75 -8.17 -2.57
CA ARG A 56 19.10 -8.68 -2.27
C ARG A 56 19.24 -9.11 -0.81
N THR A 57 18.77 -8.28 0.12
CA THR A 57 18.85 -8.56 1.57
C THR A 57 17.60 -9.25 2.11
N ARG A 58 16.50 -9.24 1.32
CA ARG A 58 15.15 -9.66 1.72
C ARG A 58 14.56 -8.85 2.87
N GLU A 59 15.10 -7.67 3.12
CA GLU A 59 14.56 -6.75 4.12
C GLU A 59 13.31 -6.07 3.58
N MET A 60 12.32 -5.93 4.45
CA MET A 60 11.06 -5.24 4.16
C MET A 60 10.73 -4.28 5.29
N SER A 61 10.33 -3.07 4.94
CA SER A 61 9.68 -2.14 5.87
C SER A 61 8.31 -1.74 5.33
N LEU A 62 7.39 -1.50 6.24
CA LEU A 62 6.06 -0.99 5.96
C LEU A 62 5.75 0.13 6.93
N GLU A 63 5.44 1.29 6.39
CA GLU A 63 4.97 2.45 7.14
C GLU A 63 3.53 2.73 6.72
N ILE A 64 2.63 2.86 7.70
CA ILE A 64 1.21 3.13 7.47
C ILE A 64 0.85 4.45 8.14
N TYR A 65 0.32 5.36 7.34
CA TYR A 65 -0.11 6.67 7.76
C TYR A 65 -1.64 6.76 7.66
N LYS A 66 -2.27 7.24 8.73
CA LYS A 66 -3.68 7.63 8.69
C LYS A 66 -3.76 9.11 8.33
N ILE A 67 -4.41 9.42 7.22
CA ILE A 67 -4.68 10.80 6.82
C ILE A 67 -6.05 11.19 7.40
N LYS A 68 -6.12 12.35 8.07
CA LYS A 68 -7.33 12.94 8.64
C LYS A 68 -7.80 14.12 7.80
#